data_AF-A0A955MZB2-F1
#
_entry.id   AF-A0A955MZB2-F1
#
_cell.length_a   1.000
_cell.length_b   1.000
_cell.length_c   1.000
_cell.angle_alpha   90.00
_cell.angle_beta   90.00
_cell.angle_gamma   90.00
#
_symmetry.space_group_name_H-M   'P 1'
#
loop_
_entity.id
_entity.type
_entity.pdbx_description
1 polymer ?
#
loop_
_entity_poly.entity_id
_entity_poly.type
_entity_poly.pdbx_seq_one_letter_code
_entity_poly.pdbx_strand_id
1 'polypeptide(L)'
;MANKIAILAAPFPLLMSCEQAAEDSTVTHNPDSKDPDEVLVRDAGFRLIAPQVWFGHSTEIQNSTDETITLVIANHGSHPVYFNRFDTFRLALKTESGEEILFDGGRDGTRAAPTVSPLIEPGATHEIVFPANLVPSPNGSEFRLSGTEPFGGIWYFDGLTEGEYFLQGIYENDRSKIGDWEPVWTGKARTRPIRIEVRQAPEADQ
;
A
#
# COMPACT_ATOMS: atom_id res chain seq x y z
N MET A 1 63.76 -35.34 12.27
CA MET A 1 62.71 -35.57 13.29
C MET A 1 61.46 -34.84 12.79
N ALA A 2 60.44 -35.58 12.34
CA ALA A 2 59.27 -35.01 11.67
C ALA A 2 58.10 -34.90 12.66
N ASN A 3 57.62 -33.67 12.88
CA ASN A 3 56.45 -33.37 13.68
C ASN A 3 55.18 -33.59 12.84
N LYS A 4 54.30 -34.49 13.26
CA LYS A 4 52.96 -34.66 12.69
C LYS A 4 51.96 -33.91 13.58
N ILE A 5 51.36 -32.85 13.05
CA ILE A 5 50.23 -32.15 13.65
C ILE A 5 48.96 -32.82 13.13
N ALA A 6 48.14 -33.36 14.03
CA ALA A 6 46.81 -33.87 13.73
C ALA A 6 45.79 -32.74 13.94
N ILE A 7 45.04 -32.39 12.89
CA ILE A 7 43.93 -31.43 12.96
C ILE A 7 42.65 -32.22 13.19
N LEU A 8 42.03 -32.06 14.36
CA LEU A 8 40.66 -32.52 14.62
C LEU A 8 39.69 -31.49 14.02
N ALA A 9 38.87 -31.92 13.05
CA ALA A 9 37.71 -31.17 12.60
C ALA A 9 36.53 -31.45 13.54
N ALA A 10 35.98 -30.40 14.16
CA ALA A 10 34.72 -30.46 14.89
C ALA A 10 33.54 -30.28 13.91
N PRO A 11 32.40 -30.96 14.13
CA PRO A 11 31.22 -30.78 13.30
C PRO A 11 30.55 -29.43 13.59
N PHE A 12 30.37 -28.61 12.57
CA PHE A 12 29.50 -27.43 12.61
C PHE A 12 28.04 -27.88 12.72
N PRO A 13 27.22 -27.31 13.62
CA PRO A 13 25.78 -27.50 13.59
C PRO A 13 25.20 -26.76 12.38
N LEU A 14 24.45 -27.48 11.55
CA LEU A 14 23.55 -26.89 10.55
C LEU A 14 22.58 -25.95 11.27
N LEU A 15 22.74 -24.65 11.06
CA LEU A 15 21.69 -23.68 11.31
C LEU A 15 20.57 -23.97 10.31
N MET A 16 19.48 -24.59 10.78
CA MET A 16 18.22 -24.56 10.05
C MET A 16 17.77 -23.11 9.98
N SER A 17 17.86 -22.51 8.78
CA SER A 17 17.04 -21.34 8.46
C SER A 17 15.59 -21.72 8.64
N CYS A 18 14.93 -21.10 9.62
CA CYS A 18 13.48 -21.12 9.74
C CYS A 18 12.94 -20.21 8.63
N GLU A 19 12.87 -20.74 7.40
CA GLU A 19 12.14 -20.12 6.31
C GLU A 19 10.66 -20.38 6.58
N GLN A 20 10.11 -19.56 7.47
CA GLN A 20 8.70 -19.56 7.80
C GLN A 20 8.01 -19.02 6.56
N ALA A 21 7.53 -19.94 5.71
CA ALA A 21 6.70 -19.64 4.57
C ALA A 21 5.61 -18.65 5.03
N ALA A 22 5.67 -17.43 4.51
CA ALA A 22 4.57 -16.50 4.63
C ALA A 22 3.36 -17.24 4.05
N GLU A 23 2.41 -17.61 4.90
CA GLU A 23 1.12 -18.12 4.46
C GLU A 23 0.55 -17.05 3.54
N ASP A 24 0.64 -17.33 2.24
CA ASP A 24 0.08 -16.53 1.18
C ASP A 24 -1.41 -16.46 1.48
N SER A 25 -1.87 -15.31 1.99
CA SER A 25 -3.26 -15.06 2.30
C SER A 25 -4.06 -15.44 1.06
N THR A 26 -4.70 -16.61 1.07
CA THR A 26 -5.45 -17.10 -0.07
C THR A 26 -6.51 -16.07 -0.38
N VAL A 27 -6.33 -15.33 -1.48
CA VAL A 27 -7.29 -14.36 -1.99
C VAL A 27 -8.52 -15.17 -2.37
N THR A 28 -9.49 -15.24 -1.48
CA THR A 28 -10.77 -15.88 -1.77
C THR A 28 -11.66 -14.84 -2.42
N HIS A 29 -11.95 -15.03 -3.70
CA HIS A 29 -13.04 -14.31 -4.34
C HIS A 29 -14.33 -14.72 -3.63
N ASN A 30 -14.98 -13.78 -2.93
CA ASN A 30 -16.31 -14.02 -2.38
C ASN A 30 -17.33 -13.81 -3.51
N PRO A 31 -17.95 -14.86 -4.06
CA PRO A 31 -18.95 -14.72 -5.13
C PRO A 31 -20.19 -13.94 -4.67
N ASP A 32 -20.40 -13.82 -3.36
CA ASP A 32 -21.53 -13.09 -2.77
C ASP A 32 -21.19 -11.63 -2.47
N SER A 33 -19.96 -11.16 -2.72
CA SER A 33 -19.67 -9.73 -2.58
C SER A 33 -20.46 -8.96 -3.65
N LYS A 34 -21.19 -7.93 -3.18
CA LYS A 34 -21.89 -7.00 -4.07
C LYS A 34 -20.94 -6.12 -4.87
N ASP A 35 -19.67 -6.10 -4.46
CA ASP A 35 -18.62 -5.29 -5.07
C ASP A 35 -17.59 -6.21 -5.73
N PRO A 36 -17.57 -6.28 -7.07
CA PRO A 36 -16.68 -7.20 -7.79
C PRO A 36 -15.21 -6.82 -7.66
N ASP A 37 -14.88 -5.63 -7.13
CA ASP A 37 -13.50 -5.16 -6.95
C ASP A 37 -12.99 -5.36 -5.51
N GLU A 38 -13.88 -5.65 -4.57
CA GLU A 38 -13.54 -5.95 -3.18
C GLU A 38 -12.79 -7.29 -3.05
N VAL A 39 -11.70 -7.27 -2.27
CA VAL A 39 -10.98 -8.46 -1.83
C VAL A 39 -11.37 -8.76 -0.39
N LEU A 40 -11.97 -9.93 -0.16
CA LEU A 40 -12.31 -10.40 1.18
C LEU A 40 -11.14 -11.18 1.78
N VAL A 41 -10.68 -10.75 2.97
CA VAL A 41 -9.70 -11.47 3.78
C VAL A 41 -10.28 -11.65 5.17
N ARG A 42 -10.56 -12.91 5.53
CA ARG A 42 -11.34 -13.26 6.73
C ARG A 42 -12.72 -12.58 6.67
N ASP A 43 -12.99 -11.70 7.62
CA ASP A 43 -14.22 -10.95 7.81
C ASP A 43 -14.08 -9.46 7.42
N ALA A 44 -13.01 -9.09 6.71
CA ALA A 44 -12.79 -7.72 6.25
C ALA A 44 -12.64 -7.65 4.73
N GLY A 45 -13.33 -6.69 4.12
CA GLY A 45 -13.27 -6.39 2.70
C GLY A 45 -12.37 -5.18 2.43
N PHE A 46 -11.56 -5.26 1.38
CA PHE A 46 -10.61 -4.21 1.00
C PHE A 46 -10.73 -3.87 -0.47
N ARG A 47 -10.84 -2.56 -0.77
CA ARG A 47 -10.87 -2.05 -2.14
C ARG A 47 -10.09 -0.76 -2.25
N LEU A 48 -9.40 -0.58 -3.38
CA LEU A 48 -8.71 0.66 -3.72
C LEU A 48 -9.52 1.42 -4.77
N ILE A 49 -9.66 2.73 -4.58
CA ILE A 49 -10.27 3.65 -5.56
C ILE A 49 -9.21 4.69 -5.91
N ALA A 50 -9.06 4.99 -7.20
CA ALA A 50 -8.24 6.10 -7.68
C ALA A 50 -8.73 6.55 -9.07
N PRO A 51 -8.36 7.77 -9.53
CA PRO A 51 -8.48 8.15 -10.93
C PRO A 51 -7.84 7.10 -11.85
N GLN A 52 -8.54 6.77 -12.94
CA GLN A 52 -8.01 5.85 -13.97
C GLN A 52 -7.06 6.55 -14.93
N VAL A 53 -7.12 7.88 -15.03
CA VAL A 53 -6.23 8.68 -15.86
C VAL A 53 -5.65 9.78 -14.99
N TRP A 54 -4.33 9.93 -15.04
CA TRP A 54 -3.56 10.91 -14.30
C TRP A 54 -2.85 11.82 -15.29
N PHE A 55 -3.00 13.13 -15.10
CA PHE A 55 -2.36 14.13 -15.95
C PHE A 55 -1.19 14.78 -15.20
N GLY A 56 -0.04 14.87 -15.86
CA GLY A 56 1.09 15.60 -15.30
C GLY A 56 0.81 17.10 -15.31
N HIS A 57 0.55 17.68 -14.14
CA HIS A 57 0.29 19.12 -14.04
C HIS A 57 1.60 19.92 -14.06
N SER A 58 1.62 21.05 -14.78
CA SER A 58 2.73 22.00 -14.71
C SER A 58 3.01 22.39 -13.25
N THR A 59 4.29 22.51 -12.90
CA THR A 59 4.79 22.84 -11.55
C THR A 59 4.27 24.18 -11.01
N GLU A 60 3.63 24.99 -11.84
CA GLU A 60 3.07 26.29 -11.48
C GLU A 60 1.76 26.21 -10.66
N ILE A 61 1.12 25.04 -10.60
CA ILE A 61 -0.08 24.80 -9.78
C ILE A 61 0.21 23.73 -8.73
N GLN A 62 1.06 24.05 -7.75
CA GLN A 62 1.34 23.18 -6.60
C GLN A 62 0.20 23.13 -5.56
N ASN A 63 -0.88 23.90 -5.76
CA ASN A 63 -2.00 23.95 -4.84
C ASN A 63 -3.23 23.30 -5.47
N SER A 64 -3.47 22.05 -5.08
CA SER A 64 -4.75 21.33 -5.24
C SER A 64 -5.01 20.70 -6.60
N THR A 65 -4.41 19.54 -6.85
CA THR A 65 -5.16 18.50 -7.57
C THR A 65 -6.00 17.77 -6.54
N ASP A 66 -7.33 17.80 -6.68
CA ASP A 66 -8.29 17.08 -5.83
C ASP A 66 -8.23 15.55 -6.03
N GLU A 67 -7.12 15.05 -6.60
CA GLU A 67 -6.92 13.64 -6.86
C GLU A 67 -6.61 12.92 -5.55
N THR A 68 -7.33 11.83 -5.36
CA THR A 68 -7.24 11.02 -4.15
C THR A 68 -7.13 9.57 -4.51
N ILE A 69 -6.32 8.87 -3.73
CA ILE A 69 -6.35 7.41 -3.66
C ILE A 69 -7.07 7.08 -2.37
N THR A 70 -8.10 6.24 -2.43
CA THR A 70 -8.92 5.89 -1.27
C THR A 70 -8.88 4.40 -1.04
N LEU A 71 -8.45 3.99 0.16
CA LEU A 71 -8.67 2.63 0.65
C LEU A 71 -10.05 2.58 1.31
N VAL A 72 -10.92 1.72 0.79
CA VAL A 72 -12.21 1.39 1.41
C VAL A 72 -12.04 0.07 2.16
N ILE A 73 -12.41 0.09 3.44
CA ILE A 73 -12.40 -1.08 4.32
C ILE A 73 -13.84 -1.38 4.75
N ALA A 74 -14.29 -2.60 4.55
CA ALA A 74 -15.61 -3.08 4.96
C ALA A 74 -15.48 -4.11 6.09
N ASN A 75 -16.34 -4.02 7.11
CA ASN A 75 -16.46 -5.05 8.14
C ASN A 75 -17.59 -6.03 7.76
N HIS A 76 -17.23 -7.23 7.31
CA HIS A 76 -18.16 -8.33 7.03
C HIS A 76 -18.31 -9.29 8.22
N GLY A 77 -17.66 -9.00 9.35
CA GLY A 77 -17.73 -9.79 10.57
C GLY A 77 -19.04 -9.61 11.33
N SER A 78 -19.19 -10.38 12.40
CA SER A 78 -20.38 -10.31 13.26
C SER A 78 -20.24 -9.34 14.43
N HIS A 79 -19.07 -8.70 14.60
CA HIS A 79 -18.79 -7.78 15.70
C HIS A 79 -18.17 -6.47 15.19
N PRO A 80 -18.36 -5.35 15.90
CA PRO A 80 -17.70 -4.10 15.56
C PRO A 80 -16.18 -4.22 15.71
N VAL A 81 -15.42 -3.56 14.84
CA VAL A 81 -13.96 -3.67 14.84
C VAL A 81 -13.27 -2.35 14.46
N TYR A 82 -12.09 -2.11 15.04
CA TYR A 82 -11.20 -1.02 14.64
C TYR A 82 -10.17 -1.50 13.63
N PHE A 83 -9.73 -0.62 12.73
CA PHE A 83 -8.58 -0.86 11.87
C PHE A 83 -7.44 0.08 12.26
N ASN A 84 -6.25 -0.48 12.48
CA ASN A 84 -5.04 0.31 12.69
C ASN A 84 -4.70 1.07 11.40
N ARG A 85 -4.37 2.35 11.51
CA ARG A 85 -4.07 3.25 10.38
C ARG A 85 -2.60 3.66 10.35
N PHE A 86 -1.87 3.44 11.44
CA PHE A 86 -0.49 3.91 11.57
C PHE A 86 0.48 2.85 11.04
N ASP A 87 1.19 3.19 9.97
CA ASP A 87 2.19 2.33 9.29
C ASP A 87 1.63 0.97 8.83
N THR A 88 0.33 0.89 8.54
CA THR A 88 -0.35 -0.35 8.13
C THR A 88 -0.73 -0.40 6.67
N PHE A 89 -0.77 0.74 5.98
CA PHE A 89 -1.14 0.82 4.58
C PHE A 89 0.01 1.36 3.74
N ARG A 90 0.26 0.69 2.61
CA ARG A 90 1.18 1.19 1.56
C ARG A 90 0.63 0.88 0.18
N LEU A 91 1.13 1.61 -0.80
CA LEU A 91 0.84 1.38 -2.21
C LEU A 91 1.93 0.52 -2.84
N ALA A 92 1.54 -0.21 -3.89
CA ALA A 92 2.46 -0.85 -4.82
C ALA A 92 2.02 -0.47 -6.24
N LEU A 93 3.00 -0.24 -7.12
CA LEU A 93 2.76 0.13 -8.50
C LEU A 93 3.55 -0.81 -9.41
N LYS A 94 2.94 -1.26 -10.49
CA LYS A 94 3.59 -2.10 -11.49
C LYS A 94 3.42 -1.56 -12.88
N THR A 95 4.41 -1.80 -13.74
CA THR A 95 4.29 -1.57 -15.19
C THR A 95 3.33 -2.56 -15.83
N GLU A 96 3.01 -2.35 -17.11
CA GLU A 96 2.25 -3.32 -17.91
C GLU A 96 2.93 -4.70 -17.98
N SER A 97 4.26 -4.76 -17.99
CA SER A 97 5.02 -6.02 -17.96
C SER A 97 5.02 -6.71 -16.60
N GLY A 98 4.44 -6.09 -15.57
CA GLY A 98 4.37 -6.61 -14.20
C GLY A 98 5.59 -6.32 -13.33
N GLU A 99 6.54 -5.52 -13.84
CA GLU A 99 7.69 -5.05 -13.08
C GLU A 99 7.25 -4.07 -11.98
N GLU A 100 7.76 -4.23 -10.76
CA GLU A 100 7.42 -3.37 -9.62
C GLU A 100 8.22 -2.07 -9.69
N ILE A 101 7.51 -0.94 -9.64
CA ILE A 101 8.11 0.39 -9.49
C ILE A 101 8.40 0.61 -8.01
N LEU A 102 9.61 1.07 -7.70
CA LEU A 102 10.05 1.29 -6.33
C LEU A 102 9.14 2.30 -5.63
N PHE A 103 8.51 1.85 -4.55
CA PHE A 103 7.86 2.72 -3.58
C PHE A 103 8.94 3.36 -2.71
N ASP A 104 8.97 4.68 -2.66
CA ASP A 104 9.91 5.44 -1.83
C ASP A 104 9.14 6.54 -1.07
N GLY A 105 9.79 7.13 -0.08
CA GLY A 105 9.14 8.07 0.81
C GLY A 105 9.87 8.29 2.11
N GLY A 106 9.22 9.03 3.00
CA GLY A 106 9.81 9.37 4.28
C GLY A 106 8.88 10.20 5.13
N ARG A 107 9.36 10.50 6.34
CA ARG A 107 8.61 11.29 7.31
C ARG A 107 9.60 12.06 8.18
N ASP A 108 9.47 13.39 8.24
CA ASP A 108 10.30 14.25 9.11
C ASP A 108 9.86 14.23 10.59
N GLY A 109 8.75 13.55 10.89
CA GLY A 109 8.19 13.35 12.22
C GLY A 109 6.75 12.90 12.16
N THR A 110 6.28 12.22 13.21
CA THR A 110 4.89 11.73 13.27
C THR A 110 3.95 12.86 13.70
N ARG A 111 2.97 13.18 12.84
CA ARG A 111 1.88 14.11 13.17
C ARG A 111 0.83 13.41 14.03
N ALA A 112 0.20 14.17 14.92
CA ALA A 112 -0.92 13.68 15.71
C ALA A 112 -2.13 13.47 14.79
N ALA A 113 -2.49 12.20 14.56
CA ALA A 113 -3.70 11.79 13.86
C ALA A 113 -4.28 10.54 14.56
N PRO A 114 -5.59 10.24 14.40
CA PRO A 114 -6.17 9.04 15.00
C PRO A 114 -5.49 7.78 14.44
N THR A 115 -4.84 7.01 15.30
CA THR A 115 -4.09 5.79 14.94
C THR A 115 -4.98 4.61 14.56
N VAL A 116 -6.29 4.71 14.84
CA VAL A 116 -7.30 3.73 14.43
C VAL A 116 -8.43 4.41 13.66
N SER A 117 -9.17 3.65 12.87
CA SER A 117 -10.45 4.07 12.30
C SER A 117 -11.46 4.39 13.43
N PRO A 118 -12.59 5.04 13.12
CA PRO A 118 -13.80 4.86 13.93
C PRO A 118 -14.14 3.37 14.09
N LEU A 119 -14.92 3.04 15.11
CA LEU A 119 -15.43 1.67 15.27
C LEU A 119 -16.33 1.35 14.07
N ILE A 120 -15.97 0.33 13.30
CA ILE A 120 -16.73 -0.07 12.11
C ILE A 120 -17.70 -1.18 12.50
N GLU A 121 -18.99 -0.86 12.46
CA GLU A 121 -20.08 -1.82 12.73
C GLU A 121 -20.14 -2.94 11.68
N PRO A 122 -20.68 -4.12 12.02
CA PRO A 122 -21.01 -5.17 11.03
C PRO A 122 -21.78 -4.63 9.82
N GLY A 123 -21.28 -4.91 8.62
CA GLY A 123 -21.83 -4.46 7.35
C GLY A 123 -21.51 -3.01 6.98
N ALA A 124 -20.78 -2.26 7.82
CA ALA A 124 -20.39 -0.88 7.54
C ALA A 124 -19.02 -0.79 6.84
N THR A 125 -18.76 0.37 6.25
CA THR A 125 -17.51 0.70 5.56
C THR A 125 -16.85 1.94 6.14
N HIS A 126 -15.53 2.03 5.99
CA HIS A 126 -14.75 3.22 6.30
C HIS A 126 -13.76 3.51 5.18
N GLU A 127 -13.53 4.80 4.92
CA GLU A 127 -12.64 5.28 3.87
C GLU A 127 -11.41 5.92 4.49
N ILE A 128 -10.24 5.55 3.97
CA ILE A 128 -8.97 6.21 4.25
C ILE A 128 -8.52 6.90 2.97
N VAL A 129 -8.55 8.23 2.98
CA VAL A 129 -8.27 9.07 1.82
C VAL A 129 -6.81 9.55 1.86
N PHE A 130 -6.12 9.37 0.74
CA PHE A 130 -4.73 9.77 0.52
C PHE A 130 -4.69 10.80 -0.62
N PRO A 131 -4.41 12.08 -0.33
CA PRO A 131 -4.16 13.06 -1.38
C PRO A 131 -2.97 12.63 -2.22
N ALA A 132 -3.11 12.74 -3.53
CA ALA A 132 -2.11 12.33 -4.50
C ALA A 132 -2.06 13.30 -5.68
N ASN A 133 -0.93 13.31 -6.38
CA ASN A 133 -0.69 14.17 -7.51
C ASN A 133 0.34 13.52 -8.44
N LEU A 134 0.20 13.76 -9.74
CA LEU A 134 1.20 13.42 -10.74
C LEU A 134 1.95 14.70 -11.17
N VAL A 135 3.25 14.75 -10.89
CA VAL A 135 4.09 15.91 -11.23
C VAL A 135 5.19 15.54 -12.22
N PRO A 136 5.50 16.40 -13.21
CA PRO A 136 6.65 16.22 -14.07
C PRO A 136 7.94 16.16 -13.25
N SER A 137 8.83 15.28 -13.65
CA SER A 137 10.21 15.28 -13.14
C SER A 137 10.97 16.49 -13.72
N PRO A 138 12.08 16.91 -13.07
CA PRO A 138 12.93 17.99 -13.59
C PRO A 138 13.46 17.77 -15.02
N ASN A 139 13.52 16.52 -15.50
CA ASN A 139 13.96 16.20 -16.87
C ASN A 139 12.85 16.37 -17.94
N GLY A 140 11.59 16.55 -17.52
CA GLY A 140 10.43 16.76 -18.40
C GLY A 140 9.95 15.53 -19.20
N SER A 141 10.67 14.40 -19.16
CA SER A 141 10.30 13.16 -19.87
C SER A 141 9.62 12.13 -18.99
N GLU A 142 9.68 12.32 -17.68
CA GLU A 142 9.15 11.41 -16.67
C GLU A 142 8.23 12.16 -15.71
N PHE A 143 7.45 11.41 -14.96
CA PHE A 143 6.58 11.88 -13.91
C PHE A 143 6.90 11.18 -12.60
N ARG A 144 6.49 11.85 -11.52
CA ARG A 144 6.41 11.31 -10.18
C ARG A 144 4.94 11.29 -9.76
N LEU A 145 4.44 10.10 -9.44
CA LEU A 145 3.18 9.96 -8.71
C LEU A 145 3.53 10.03 -7.22
N SER A 146 3.03 11.04 -6.53
CA SER A 146 3.33 11.25 -5.11
C SER A 146 2.07 11.55 -4.31
N GLY A 147 2.18 11.45 -3.00
CA GLY A 147 1.12 11.90 -2.12
C GLY A 147 1.59 12.06 -0.68
N THR A 148 0.61 12.35 0.17
CA THR A 148 0.81 12.45 1.62
C THR A 148 -0.08 11.45 2.33
N GLU A 149 0.33 11.07 3.53
CA GLU A 149 -0.51 10.29 4.43
C GLU A 149 -0.89 11.08 5.69
N PRO A 150 -1.98 10.72 6.38
CA PRO A 150 -2.50 11.49 7.52
C PRO A 150 -1.50 11.68 8.67
N PHE A 151 -0.50 10.81 8.81
CA PHE A 151 0.51 10.86 9.87
C PHE A 151 1.74 11.71 9.53
N GLY A 152 1.71 12.42 8.40
CA GLY A 152 2.74 13.38 8.00
C GLY A 152 3.86 12.78 7.16
N GLY A 153 3.77 11.52 6.76
CA GLY A 153 4.67 10.95 5.76
C GLY A 153 4.32 11.41 4.34
N ILE A 154 5.33 11.34 3.50
CA ILE A 154 5.24 11.47 2.05
C ILE A 154 5.58 10.13 1.42
N TRP A 155 4.99 9.85 0.27
CA TRP A 155 5.29 8.68 -0.54
C TRP A 155 5.35 9.08 -2.01
N TYR A 156 6.12 8.35 -2.81
CA TYR A 156 6.17 8.56 -4.26
C TYR A 156 6.67 7.34 -5.04
N PHE A 157 6.34 7.35 -6.33
CA PHE A 157 6.89 6.51 -7.38
C PHE A 157 7.53 7.41 -8.44
N ASP A 158 8.82 7.21 -8.72
CA ASP A 158 9.58 7.97 -9.73
C ASP A 158 9.69 7.22 -11.06
N GLY A 159 10.14 7.94 -12.10
CA GLY A 159 10.50 7.36 -13.39
C GLY A 159 9.29 6.90 -14.21
N LEU A 160 8.10 7.45 -13.94
CA LEU A 160 6.89 7.09 -14.68
C LEU A 160 6.92 7.79 -16.04
N THR A 161 6.85 7.04 -17.12
CA THR A 161 6.57 7.61 -18.46
C THR A 161 5.07 7.55 -18.74
N GLU A 162 4.62 8.20 -19.82
CA GLU A 162 3.28 7.96 -20.34
C GLU A 162 3.06 6.47 -20.59
N GLY A 163 1.85 6.00 -20.28
CA GLY A 163 1.49 4.59 -20.43
C GLY A 163 0.66 4.05 -19.27
N GLU A 164 0.57 2.73 -19.23
CA GLU A 164 -0.32 2.02 -18.32
C GLU A 164 0.41 1.36 -17.16
N TYR A 165 -0.22 1.46 -15.99
CA TYR A 165 0.31 0.93 -14.75
C TYR A 165 -0.81 0.26 -13.95
N PHE A 166 -0.41 -0.59 -13.01
CA PHE A 166 -1.31 -1.30 -12.10
C PHE A 166 -1.01 -0.89 -10.66
N LEU A 167 -1.92 -0.11 -10.07
CA LEU A 167 -1.83 0.38 -8.70
C LEU A 167 -2.56 -0.58 -7.75
N GLN A 168 -1.94 -0.94 -6.63
CA GLN A 168 -2.49 -1.86 -5.63
C GLN A 168 -2.31 -1.30 -4.21
N GLY A 169 -3.31 -1.48 -3.37
CA GLY A 169 -3.23 -1.21 -1.94
C GLY A 169 -2.79 -2.44 -1.18
N ILE A 170 -1.88 -2.28 -0.23
CA ILE A 170 -1.42 -3.33 0.68
C ILE A 170 -1.71 -2.85 2.10
N TYR A 171 -2.56 -3.60 2.81
CA TYR A 171 -2.86 -3.39 4.21
C TYR A 171 -2.28 -4.53 5.05
N GLU A 172 -1.54 -4.20 6.11
CA GLU A 172 -0.91 -5.17 7.00
C GLU A 172 -0.96 -4.65 8.44
N ASN A 173 -1.59 -5.41 9.33
CA ASN A 173 -1.61 -5.14 10.76
C ASN A 173 -1.39 -6.42 11.56
N ASP A 174 -0.29 -6.46 12.31
CA ASP A 174 0.07 -7.54 13.21
C ASP A 174 -0.29 -7.25 14.69
N ARG A 175 -0.75 -6.03 14.98
CA ARG A 175 -1.09 -5.59 16.33
C ARG A 175 -2.55 -5.86 16.64
N SER A 176 -2.81 -6.75 17.61
CA SER A 176 -4.17 -7.04 18.11
C SER A 176 -4.75 -5.94 19.01
N LYS A 177 -3.94 -4.95 19.40
CA LYS A 177 -4.33 -3.84 20.27
C LYS A 177 -3.52 -2.58 19.95
N ILE A 178 -4.18 -1.42 19.99
CA ILE A 178 -3.56 -0.10 19.82
C ILE A 178 -4.02 0.77 20.99
N GLY A 179 -3.14 1.08 21.94
CA GLY A 179 -3.56 1.79 23.17
C GLY A 179 -4.68 1.02 23.89
N ASP A 180 -5.81 1.68 24.15
CA ASP A 180 -7.01 1.07 24.76
C ASP A 180 -8.05 0.61 23.74
N TRP A 181 -7.75 0.68 22.44
CA TRP A 181 -8.68 0.30 21.37
C TRP A 181 -8.69 -1.22 21.17
N GLU A 182 -9.85 -1.84 21.33
CA GLU A 182 -10.12 -3.28 21.16
C GLU A 182 -11.60 -3.50 20.75
N PRO A 183 -11.93 -4.43 19.84
CA PRO A 183 -11.00 -5.26 19.07
C PRO A 183 -10.38 -4.51 17.88
N VAL A 184 -9.13 -4.83 17.54
CA VAL A 184 -8.45 -4.34 16.32
C VAL A 184 -8.29 -5.48 15.34
N TRP A 185 -8.69 -5.28 14.09
CA TRP A 185 -8.54 -6.27 13.04
C TRP A 185 -7.05 -6.57 12.78
N THR A 186 -6.69 -7.84 12.69
CA THR A 186 -5.32 -8.28 12.37
C THR A 186 -5.31 -9.10 11.09
N GLY A 187 -4.24 -8.96 10.31
CA GLY A 187 -4.06 -9.70 9.07
C GLY A 187 -3.36 -8.87 8.00
N LYS A 188 -3.32 -9.45 6.81
CA LYS A 188 -2.70 -8.86 5.63
C LYS A 188 -3.61 -9.03 4.43
N ALA A 189 -3.90 -7.92 3.75
CA ALA A 189 -4.74 -7.87 2.57
C ALA A 189 -4.03 -7.10 1.45
N ARG A 190 -4.27 -7.55 0.23
CA ARG A 190 -3.91 -6.83 -1.00
C ARG A 190 -5.20 -6.58 -1.77
N THR A 191 -5.45 -5.34 -2.18
CA THR A 191 -6.61 -5.04 -3.02
C THR A 191 -6.42 -5.65 -4.40
N ARG A 192 -7.48 -5.73 -5.21
CA ARG A 192 -7.28 -5.92 -6.65
C ARG A 192 -6.44 -4.76 -7.20
N PRO A 193 -5.49 -5.02 -8.12
CA PRO A 193 -4.83 -3.96 -8.84
C PRO A 193 -5.84 -3.19 -9.70
N ILE A 194 -5.78 -1.87 -9.66
CA ILE A 194 -6.53 -0.99 -10.55
C ILE A 194 -5.60 -0.51 -11.66
N ARG A 195 -6.09 -0.51 -12.90
CA ARG A 195 -5.38 0.04 -14.05
C ARG A 195 -5.46 1.57 -13.99
N ILE A 196 -4.30 2.21 -14.09
CA ILE A 196 -4.19 3.66 -14.23
C ILE A 196 -3.37 3.98 -15.48
N GLU A 197 -3.63 5.13 -16.07
CA GLU A 197 -2.93 5.64 -17.23
C GLU A 197 -2.28 6.98 -16.88
N VAL A 198 -0.99 7.10 -17.16
CA VAL A 198 -0.21 8.33 -17.00
C VAL A 198 -0.17 9.05 -18.34
N ARG A 199 -0.53 10.33 -18.36
CA ARG A 199 -0.54 11.18 -19.55
C ARG A 199 0.10 12.54 -19.28
N GLN A 200 0.70 13.14 -20.31
CA GLN A 200 0.95 14.57 -20.33
C GLN A 200 -0.37 15.32 -20.23
N ALA A 201 -0.37 16.44 -19.50
CA ALA A 201 -1.48 17.37 -19.56
C ALA A 201 -1.65 17.87 -21.01
N PRO A 202 -2.89 18.04 -21.50
CA PRO A 202 -3.11 18.69 -22.77
C PRO A 202 -2.48 20.09 -22.74
N GLU A 203 -1.80 20.47 -23.84
CA GLU A 203 -1.35 21.85 -24.00
C GLU A 203 -2.57 22.77 -23.85
N ALA A 204 -2.49 23.76 -22.96
CA ALA A 204 -3.55 24.77 -22.88
C ALA A 204 -3.61 25.48 -24.23
N ASP A 205 -4.79 25.49 -24.88
CA ASP A 205 -5.02 26.22 -26.13
C ASP A 205 -4.52 27.66 -25.95
N GLN A 206 -3.40 28.00 -26.61
CA GLN A 206 -2.79 29.34 -26.59
C GLN A 206 -3.49 30.28 -27.58
#